data_AF-A0A536JRY7-F1
#
_entry.id   AF-A0A536JRY7-F1
#
_cell.length_a   1.000
_cell.length_b   1.000
_cell.length_c   1.000
_cell.angle_alpha   90.00
_cell.angle_beta   90.00
_cell.angle_gamma   90.00
#
_symmetry.space_group_name_H-M   'P 1'
#
loop_
_entity.id
_entity.type
_entity.pdbx_description
1 polymer ?
#
loop_
_entity_poly.entity_id
_entity_poly.type
_entity_poly.pdbx_seq_one_letter_code
_entity_poly.pdbx_strand_id
1 'polypeptide(L)'
;MRVRLGLALPLIAALVAGACGGLGVGGSSVCPAPTLEPVRTPGGAGTSITYGFLIDRAYTGDAKRSPSYPWPQLPMTALNTVAASLTKLDLRPGDSVFGTWISHNSNDMREIFLPLSQVPKSSAAEYPAAPTPPKAPLNQLECNDYTAKVRAYNAAAQEWKAKVDEIAQRAAAQDAQTVATFVERTQAAIRGAAPVQDPVGTDIYGGLAVAGGVFGANPGKHKLVLFSDMTDTVGNPVRPDLAQSDVVVGLYHRDDPSDQGRGQRDWETTFKTLNARTPVFLPWAATTADKIVEQLKATGR
;
A
#
# COMPACT_ATOMS: atom_id res chain seq x y z
N MET A 1 -32.72 13.82 58.24
CA MET A 1 -33.31 14.90 57.41
C MET A 1 -33.27 14.38 55.97
N ARG A 2 -34.35 14.18 55.17
CA ARG A 2 -35.70 14.82 55.06
C ARG A 2 -35.55 16.35 54.90
N VAL A 3 -36.05 17.08 53.89
CA VAL A 3 -37.15 17.03 52.87
C VAL A 3 -36.66 17.84 51.64
N ARG A 4 -36.98 17.71 50.33
CA ARG A 4 -37.78 16.88 49.35
C ARG A 4 -37.02 17.01 47.97
N LEU A 5 -37.31 16.44 46.79
CA LEU A 5 -38.46 15.88 46.02
C LEU A 5 -39.42 16.90 45.34
N GLY A 6 -39.27 17.11 44.01
CA GLY A 6 -40.19 17.87 43.14
C GLY A 6 -39.93 17.66 41.64
N LEU A 7 -40.99 17.51 40.82
CA LEU A 7 -40.93 17.33 39.36
C LEU A 7 -41.25 18.66 38.64
N ALA A 8 -40.66 18.90 37.46
CA ALA A 8 -41.33 19.47 36.28
C ALA A 8 -40.43 19.47 35.01
N LEU A 9 -40.90 18.80 33.96
CA LEU A 9 -40.69 19.14 32.53
C LEU A 9 -41.97 19.86 32.05
N PRO A 10 -42.03 20.50 30.86
CA PRO A 10 -40.96 20.77 29.86
C PRO A 10 -40.89 22.25 29.42
N LEU A 11 -39.99 22.60 28.48
CA LEU A 11 -40.36 23.26 27.20
C LEU A 11 -39.19 23.42 26.21
N ILE A 12 -39.44 23.04 24.94
CA ILE A 12 -38.91 23.56 23.67
C ILE A 12 -37.43 24.02 23.58
N ALA A 13 -36.63 23.24 22.82
CA ALA A 13 -35.63 23.76 21.87
C ALA A 13 -35.30 22.69 20.80
N ALA A 14 -36.13 22.60 19.76
CA ALA A 14 -35.87 21.80 18.55
C ALA A 14 -36.12 22.66 17.29
N LEU A 15 -35.62 22.20 16.14
CA LEU A 15 -35.63 22.88 14.83
C LEU A 15 -34.68 24.10 14.68
N VAL A 16 -33.43 23.83 14.30
CA VAL A 16 -32.73 24.61 13.24
C VAL A 16 -31.97 23.65 12.31
N ALA A 17 -32.74 22.84 11.57
CA ALA A 17 -32.22 21.94 10.52
C ALA A 17 -33.29 21.65 9.44
N GLY A 18 -34.22 22.58 9.24
CA GLY A 18 -35.33 22.46 8.29
C GLY A 18 -36.04 23.81 8.11
N ALA A 19 -36.69 23.98 6.96
CA ALA A 19 -37.47 25.16 6.58
C ALA A 19 -36.71 26.51 6.55
N CYS A 20 -35.77 26.67 5.61
CA CYS A 20 -35.52 27.99 5.00
C CYS A 20 -35.10 27.85 3.53
N GLY A 21 -36.03 27.38 2.69
CA GLY A 21 -35.79 27.05 1.28
C GLY A 21 -37.08 26.90 0.48
N GLY A 22 -38.10 27.71 0.80
CA GLY A 22 -39.44 27.59 0.22
C GLY A 22 -40.08 28.96 -0.04
N LEU A 23 -39.81 29.52 -1.22
CA LEU A 23 -40.61 30.57 -1.85
C LEU A 23 -40.31 30.58 -3.37
N GLY A 24 -40.81 29.54 -4.04
CA GLY A 24 -40.63 29.30 -5.48
C GLY A 24 -41.80 28.46 -5.98
N VAL A 25 -42.97 29.08 -6.09
CA VAL A 25 -44.24 28.39 -6.37
C VAL A 25 -44.33 28.06 -7.86
N GLY A 26 -44.17 26.80 -8.23
CA GLY A 26 -44.08 26.42 -9.65
C GLY A 26 -44.00 24.92 -9.94
N GLY A 27 -44.83 24.10 -9.29
CA GLY A 27 -44.92 22.67 -9.61
C GLY A 27 -45.55 21.84 -8.49
N SER A 28 -46.74 21.28 -8.74
CA SER A 28 -47.33 20.26 -7.87
C SER A 28 -46.53 18.96 -8.00
N SER A 29 -46.12 18.37 -6.87
CA SER A 29 -45.61 16.99 -6.85
C SER A 29 -46.76 16.04 -7.13
N VAL A 30 -46.94 15.67 -8.41
CA VAL A 30 -48.14 14.99 -8.92
C VAL A 30 -48.36 13.60 -8.30
N CYS A 31 -47.28 12.98 -7.81
CA CYS A 31 -47.28 11.73 -7.05
C CYS A 31 -46.47 11.88 -5.74
N PRO A 32 -46.75 11.03 -4.72
CA PRO A 32 -45.73 10.71 -3.72
C PRO A 32 -44.52 10.06 -4.42
N ALA A 33 -43.30 10.44 -4.04
CA ALA A 33 -42.08 9.94 -4.68
C ALA A 33 -41.64 8.60 -4.05
N PRO A 34 -41.75 7.45 -4.75
CA PRO A 34 -41.14 6.21 -4.29
C PRO A 34 -39.62 6.27 -4.42
N THR A 35 -38.90 5.70 -3.45
CA THR A 35 -37.43 5.62 -3.46
C THR A 35 -36.93 4.69 -4.56
N LEU A 36 -35.96 5.17 -5.35
CA LEU A 36 -35.21 4.38 -6.32
C LEU A 36 -34.02 3.70 -5.63
N GLU A 37 -33.78 2.42 -5.95
CA GLU A 37 -32.58 1.70 -5.48
C GLU A 37 -31.29 2.29 -6.10
N PRO A 38 -30.23 2.57 -5.30
CA PRO A 38 -29.00 3.17 -5.82
C PRO A 38 -28.12 2.13 -6.54
N VAL A 39 -28.03 2.27 -7.86
CA VAL A 39 -27.18 1.45 -8.73
C VAL A 39 -25.78 2.07 -8.86
N ARG A 40 -24.74 1.32 -8.46
CA ARG A 40 -23.32 1.73 -8.57
C ARG A 40 -22.42 0.52 -8.78
N THR A 41 -21.50 0.59 -9.74
CA THR A 41 -20.47 -0.44 -9.97
C THR A 41 -19.31 -0.34 -8.96
N PRO A 42 -18.58 -1.44 -8.70
CA PRO A 42 -17.36 -1.42 -7.90
C PRO A 42 -16.33 -0.42 -8.43
N GLY A 43 -15.54 0.16 -7.52
CA GLY A 43 -14.46 1.09 -7.87
C GLY A 43 -13.30 0.40 -8.59
N GLY A 44 -12.60 1.13 -9.45
CA GLY A 44 -11.41 0.64 -10.13
C GLY A 44 -10.23 0.36 -9.18
N ALA A 45 -9.26 -0.41 -9.67
CA ALA A 45 -8.03 -0.70 -8.93
C ALA A 45 -7.28 0.59 -8.55
N GLY A 46 -6.72 0.61 -7.33
CA GLY A 46 -5.92 1.72 -6.82
C GLY A 46 -4.55 1.81 -7.50
N THR A 47 -3.80 2.87 -7.17
CA THR A 47 -2.44 3.08 -7.69
C THR A 47 -1.53 1.89 -7.37
N SER A 48 -0.82 1.41 -8.39
CA SER A 48 0.19 0.34 -8.27
C SER A 48 1.35 0.75 -7.38
N ILE A 49 1.87 -0.20 -6.61
CA ILE A 49 3.01 0.01 -5.69
C ILE A 49 4.19 -0.85 -6.16
N THR A 50 5.37 -0.24 -6.28
CA THR A 50 6.63 -0.98 -6.49
C THR A 50 7.41 -1.06 -5.18
N TYR A 51 7.69 -2.30 -4.75
CA TYR A 51 8.48 -2.62 -3.57
C TYR A 51 9.91 -3.00 -3.96
N GLY A 52 10.90 -2.28 -3.45
CA GLY A 52 12.32 -2.57 -3.62
C GLY A 52 12.96 -3.09 -2.35
N PHE A 53 13.79 -4.12 -2.46
CA PHE A 53 14.53 -4.72 -1.35
C PHE A 53 16.04 -4.66 -1.62
N LEU A 54 16.75 -3.80 -0.90
CA LEU A 54 18.21 -3.69 -0.95
C LEU A 54 18.81 -4.42 0.25
N ILE A 55 19.72 -5.37 0.02
CA ILE A 55 20.31 -6.18 1.10
C ILE A 55 21.84 -6.17 0.99
N ASP A 56 22.49 -5.79 2.08
CA ASP A 56 23.94 -5.76 2.24
C ASP A 56 24.54 -7.17 2.27
N ARG A 57 25.67 -7.34 1.58
CA ARG A 57 26.48 -8.57 1.55
C ARG A 57 27.95 -8.36 1.94
N ALA A 58 28.37 -7.12 2.20
CA ALA A 58 29.78 -6.81 2.38
C ALA A 58 30.30 -7.42 3.68
N TYR A 59 31.37 -8.21 3.59
CA TYR A 59 32.06 -8.73 4.74
C TYR A 59 32.94 -7.63 5.34
N THR A 60 32.38 -6.83 6.26
CA THR A 60 33.21 -5.98 7.12
C THR A 60 34.02 -6.92 8.03
N GLY A 61 35.26 -7.23 7.65
CA GLY A 61 36.11 -8.23 8.31
C GLY A 61 36.57 -7.89 9.73
N ASP A 62 35.99 -6.85 10.32
CA ASP A 62 36.31 -6.33 11.65
C ASP A 62 35.47 -7.04 12.72
N ALA A 63 35.75 -8.33 12.93
CA ALA A 63 35.18 -9.19 13.98
C ALA A 63 35.43 -8.68 15.43
N LYS A 64 36.03 -7.49 15.58
CA LYS A 64 36.25 -6.77 16.83
C LYS A 64 35.12 -5.79 17.18
N ARG A 65 34.25 -5.41 16.23
CA ARG A 65 33.25 -4.34 16.44
C ARG A 65 32.13 -4.74 17.39
N SER A 66 31.64 -5.98 17.31
CA SER A 66 30.69 -6.52 18.29
C SER A 66 30.68 -8.06 18.27
N PRO A 67 31.07 -8.75 19.36
CA PRO A 67 30.93 -10.20 19.48
C PRO A 67 29.48 -10.69 19.39
N SER A 68 28.52 -9.79 19.60
CA SER A 68 27.08 -9.99 19.49
C SER A 68 26.53 -9.93 18.06
N TYR A 69 27.34 -9.55 17.06
CA TYR A 69 26.88 -9.39 15.68
C TYR A 69 27.28 -10.57 14.77
N PRO A 70 26.38 -11.53 14.51
CA PRO A 70 26.67 -12.67 13.66
C PRO A 70 26.62 -12.26 12.19
N TRP A 71 27.69 -11.65 11.68
CA TRP A 71 27.83 -11.20 10.28
C TRP A 71 27.35 -12.19 9.19
N PRO A 72 27.62 -13.52 9.24
CA PRO A 72 27.05 -14.45 8.25
C PRO A 72 25.51 -14.59 8.29
N GLN A 73 24.83 -14.02 9.29
CA GLN A 73 23.37 -14.02 9.40
C GLN A 73 22.70 -12.77 8.84
N LEU A 74 23.35 -11.61 8.69
CA LEU A 74 22.66 -10.38 8.21
C LEU A 74 21.91 -10.63 6.88
N PRO A 75 22.56 -11.11 5.79
CA PRO A 75 21.88 -11.21 4.50
C PRO A 75 20.78 -12.28 4.51
N MET A 76 21.00 -13.37 5.26
CA MET A 76 20.04 -14.47 5.41
C MET A 76 18.83 -14.06 6.27
N THR A 77 19.04 -13.30 7.34
CA THR A 77 17.97 -12.73 8.18
C THR A 77 17.16 -11.70 7.39
N ALA A 78 17.82 -10.88 6.57
CA ALA A 78 17.15 -9.96 5.64
C ALA A 78 16.29 -10.73 4.61
N LEU A 79 16.85 -11.69 3.87
CA LEU A 79 16.08 -12.53 2.92
C LEU A 79 14.85 -13.19 3.58
N ASN A 80 15.03 -13.82 4.74
CA ASN A 80 13.94 -14.46 5.47
C ASN A 80 12.88 -13.45 5.95
N THR A 81 13.30 -12.27 6.40
CA THR A 81 12.40 -11.19 6.83
C THR A 81 11.63 -10.60 5.65
N VAL A 82 12.26 -10.40 4.49
CA VAL A 82 11.59 -9.97 3.26
C VAL A 82 10.58 -11.02 2.81
N ALA A 83 10.98 -12.30 2.73
CA ALA A 83 10.07 -13.38 2.38
C ALA A 83 8.85 -13.43 3.31
N ALA A 84 9.05 -13.35 4.63
CA ALA A 84 7.97 -13.32 5.62
C ALA A 84 7.14 -12.02 5.61
N SER A 85 7.65 -10.93 5.02
CA SER A 85 6.91 -9.67 4.82
C SER A 85 5.95 -9.76 3.64
N LEU A 86 6.34 -10.44 2.55
CA LEU A 86 5.53 -10.54 1.31
C LEU A 86 4.15 -11.19 1.52
N THR A 87 4.02 -12.16 2.42
CA THR A 87 2.72 -12.78 2.79
C THR A 87 1.85 -11.91 3.69
N LYS A 88 2.38 -10.78 4.20
CA LYS A 88 1.70 -9.86 5.12
C LYS A 88 1.44 -8.49 4.50
N LEU A 89 2.12 -8.16 3.41
CA LEU A 89 1.75 -7.05 2.53
C LEU A 89 0.39 -7.31 1.89
N ASP A 90 -0.44 -6.27 1.84
CA ASP A 90 -1.59 -6.23 0.93
C ASP A 90 -1.01 -5.98 -0.47
N LEU A 91 -0.79 -7.03 -1.25
CA LEU A 91 -0.38 -6.94 -2.66
C LEU A 91 -1.61 -7.09 -3.57
N ARG A 92 -1.60 -6.41 -4.71
CA ARG A 92 -2.70 -6.38 -5.68
C ARG A 92 -2.20 -6.58 -7.11
N PRO A 93 -3.07 -7.00 -8.04
CA PRO A 93 -2.78 -7.02 -9.48
C PRO A 93 -2.17 -5.70 -9.96
N GLY A 94 -0.98 -5.76 -10.56
CA GLY A 94 -0.21 -4.59 -11.00
C GLY A 94 0.77 -3.98 -9.99
N ASP A 95 0.82 -4.46 -8.72
CA ASP A 95 1.96 -4.17 -7.84
C ASP A 95 3.23 -4.90 -8.34
N SER A 96 4.40 -4.34 -8.08
CA SER A 96 5.69 -4.89 -8.52
C SER A 96 6.66 -5.09 -7.35
N VAL A 97 7.54 -6.09 -7.47
CA VAL A 97 8.61 -6.37 -6.48
C VAL A 97 9.95 -6.56 -7.21
N PHE A 98 11.03 -6.00 -6.66
CA PHE A 98 12.40 -6.31 -7.05
C PHE A 98 13.33 -6.39 -5.84
N GLY A 99 14.51 -6.98 -6.02
CA GLY A 99 15.56 -6.99 -5.01
C GLY A 99 16.95 -7.08 -5.62
N THR A 100 17.87 -6.30 -5.05
CA THR A 100 19.30 -6.32 -5.44
C THR A 100 20.18 -6.31 -4.20
N TRP A 101 21.33 -6.96 -4.33
CA TRP A 101 22.39 -6.93 -3.34
C TRP A 101 23.07 -5.55 -3.32
N ILE A 102 23.70 -5.24 -2.18
CA ILE A 102 24.65 -4.14 -2.03
C ILE A 102 26.04 -4.76 -1.84
N SER A 103 26.99 -4.27 -2.62
CA SER A 103 28.35 -4.79 -2.83
C SER A 103 29.21 -3.72 -3.48
N HIS A 104 30.49 -3.96 -3.71
CA HIS A 104 31.36 -3.04 -4.46
C HIS A 104 30.92 -2.80 -5.93
N ASN A 105 29.99 -3.60 -6.47
CA ASN A 105 29.45 -3.48 -7.82
C ASN A 105 27.92 -3.40 -7.84
N SER A 106 27.25 -2.77 -6.86
CA SER A 106 25.77 -2.75 -6.74
C SER A 106 24.99 -2.24 -7.97
N ASN A 107 25.66 -1.69 -8.99
CA ASN A 107 25.09 -1.28 -10.27
C ASN A 107 25.22 -2.34 -11.40
N ASP A 108 25.91 -3.47 -11.19
CA ASP A 108 25.92 -4.63 -12.08
C ASP A 108 24.59 -5.39 -11.96
N MET A 109 24.00 -5.77 -13.09
CA MET A 109 22.79 -6.61 -13.13
C MET A 109 22.97 -7.97 -12.44
N ARG A 110 24.20 -8.46 -12.27
CA ARG A 110 24.51 -9.67 -11.49
C ARG A 110 24.11 -9.58 -10.01
N GLU A 111 24.01 -8.37 -9.47
CA GLU A 111 23.61 -8.14 -8.08
C GLU A 111 22.09 -8.25 -7.87
N ILE A 112 21.31 -8.24 -8.95
CA ILE A 112 19.85 -8.33 -8.92
C ILE A 112 19.41 -9.79 -8.65
N PHE A 113 19.32 -10.16 -7.37
CA PHE A 113 18.84 -11.48 -6.94
C PHE A 113 17.36 -11.72 -7.21
N LEU A 114 16.57 -10.65 -7.32
CA LEU A 114 15.15 -10.71 -7.66
C LEU A 114 14.84 -9.67 -8.75
N PRO A 115 14.86 -10.08 -10.04
CA PRO A 115 14.44 -9.23 -11.15
C PRO A 115 13.03 -8.68 -10.95
N LEU A 116 12.80 -7.46 -11.46
CA LEU A 116 11.52 -6.76 -11.36
C LEU A 116 10.37 -7.65 -11.85
N SER A 117 9.53 -8.06 -10.90
CA SER A 117 8.44 -9.00 -11.11
C SER A 117 7.13 -8.33 -10.73
N GLN A 118 6.16 -8.28 -11.65
CA GLN A 118 4.84 -7.68 -11.41
C GLN A 118 3.79 -8.75 -11.13
N VAL A 119 2.90 -8.51 -10.15
CA VAL A 119 1.68 -9.29 -9.95
C VAL A 119 0.84 -9.16 -11.22
N PRO A 120 0.50 -10.26 -11.92
CA PRO A 120 -0.25 -10.19 -13.17
C PRO A 120 -1.55 -9.39 -13.00
N LYS A 121 -1.80 -8.44 -13.91
CA LYS A 121 -3.07 -7.70 -13.94
C LYS A 121 -4.16 -8.64 -14.43
N SER A 122 -5.22 -8.78 -13.65
CA SER A 122 -6.44 -9.47 -14.05
C SER A 122 -7.12 -8.73 -15.21
N SER A 123 -7.87 -9.47 -16.02
CA SER A 123 -8.80 -8.89 -16.98
C SER A 123 -9.85 -8.06 -16.24
N ALA A 124 -10.10 -6.84 -16.71
CA ALA A 124 -11.15 -5.99 -16.13
C ALA A 124 -12.50 -6.74 -16.15
N ALA A 125 -13.16 -6.83 -15.00
CA ALA A 125 -14.44 -7.52 -14.87
C ALA A 125 -15.52 -6.77 -15.68
N GLU A 126 -16.11 -7.46 -16.66
CA GLU A 126 -17.22 -6.92 -17.45
C GLU A 126 -18.53 -7.04 -16.66
N TYR A 127 -19.05 -5.91 -16.20
CA TYR A 127 -20.31 -5.84 -15.46
C TYR A 127 -21.49 -5.69 -16.43
N PRO A 128 -22.65 -6.33 -16.15
CA PRO A 128 -23.86 -6.13 -16.96
C PRO A 128 -24.30 -4.67 -16.94
N ALA A 129 -24.96 -4.23 -18.01
CA ALA A 129 -25.50 -2.88 -18.09
C ALA A 129 -26.50 -2.59 -16.95
N ALA A 130 -26.34 -1.44 -16.30
CA ALA A 130 -27.24 -0.96 -15.26
C ALA A 130 -28.69 -0.81 -15.80
N PRO A 131 -29.72 -1.17 -15.02
CA PRO A 131 -31.09 -0.85 -15.39
C PRO A 131 -31.28 0.66 -15.45
N THR A 132 -31.98 1.14 -16.47
CA THR A 132 -32.27 2.58 -16.63
C THR A 132 -33.37 3.01 -15.66
N PRO A 133 -33.16 4.06 -14.83
CA PRO A 133 -34.20 4.55 -13.92
C PRO A 133 -35.41 5.11 -14.70
N PRO A 134 -36.64 4.91 -14.20
CA PRO A 134 -37.84 5.40 -14.86
C PRO A 134 -37.88 6.93 -14.81
N LYS A 135 -38.23 7.56 -15.94
CA LYS A 135 -38.44 9.01 -15.99
C LYS A 135 -39.57 9.41 -15.05
N ALA A 136 -39.40 10.52 -14.33
CA ALA A 136 -40.43 11.08 -13.47
C ALA A 136 -41.69 11.45 -14.29
N PRO A 137 -42.91 11.28 -13.74
CA PRO A 137 -44.15 11.52 -14.46
C PRO A 137 -44.40 13.03 -14.62
N LEU A 138 -44.92 13.41 -15.78
CA LEU A 138 -45.23 14.80 -16.14
C LEU A 138 -46.70 15.19 -15.86
N ASN A 139 -47.57 14.21 -15.58
CA ASN A 139 -49.01 14.42 -15.36
C ASN A 139 -49.64 13.30 -14.50
N GLN A 140 -50.90 13.48 -14.11
CA GLN A 140 -51.64 12.54 -13.25
C GLN A 140 -51.89 11.16 -13.89
N LEU A 141 -51.91 11.06 -15.23
CA LEU A 141 -52.15 9.78 -15.92
C LEU A 141 -50.91 8.89 -15.85
N GLU A 142 -49.74 9.44 -16.19
CA GLU A 142 -48.44 8.78 -16.07
C GLU A 142 -48.10 8.36 -14.63
N CYS A 143 -48.65 9.09 -13.66
CA CYS A 143 -48.45 8.88 -12.23
C CYS A 143 -48.90 7.49 -11.73
N ASN A 144 -50.01 6.97 -12.27
CA ASN A 144 -50.51 5.63 -11.93
C ASN A 144 -49.54 4.53 -12.39
N ASP A 145 -49.07 4.63 -13.63
CA ASP A 145 -48.06 3.76 -14.20
C ASP A 145 -46.70 3.87 -13.50
N TYR A 146 -46.31 5.07 -13.07
CA TYR A 146 -44.98 5.35 -12.52
C TYR A 146 -44.69 4.48 -11.29
N THR A 147 -45.70 4.25 -10.44
CA THR A 147 -45.58 3.34 -9.29
C THR A 147 -45.25 1.90 -9.71
N ALA A 148 -45.82 1.40 -10.81
CA ALA A 148 -45.48 0.08 -11.34
C ALA A 148 -44.08 0.06 -11.99
N LYS A 149 -43.73 1.10 -12.76
CA LYS A 149 -42.41 1.28 -13.38
C LYS A 149 -41.28 1.33 -12.35
N VAL A 150 -41.50 1.95 -11.19
CA VAL A 150 -40.54 1.98 -10.07
C VAL A 150 -40.40 0.63 -9.36
N ARG A 151 -41.49 -0.13 -9.17
CA ARG A 151 -41.38 -1.51 -8.64
C ARG A 151 -40.57 -2.40 -9.57
N ALA A 152 -40.82 -2.33 -10.88
CA ALA A 152 -40.06 -3.07 -11.88
C ALA A 152 -38.58 -2.66 -11.91
N TYR A 153 -38.29 -1.36 -11.81
CA TYR A 153 -36.92 -0.86 -11.70
C TYR A 153 -36.21 -1.36 -10.44
N ASN A 154 -36.81 -1.25 -9.26
CA ASN A 154 -36.17 -1.68 -8.00
C ASN A 154 -35.93 -3.21 -7.99
N ALA A 155 -36.84 -4.01 -8.57
CA ALA A 155 -36.62 -5.44 -8.76
C ALA A 155 -35.42 -5.73 -9.70
N ALA A 156 -35.36 -5.06 -10.85
CA ALA A 156 -34.24 -5.19 -11.79
C ALA A 156 -32.91 -4.67 -11.21
N ALA A 157 -32.94 -3.64 -10.35
CA ALA A 157 -31.77 -3.10 -9.66
C ALA A 157 -31.22 -4.07 -8.62
N GLN A 158 -32.08 -4.76 -7.87
CA GLN A 158 -31.68 -5.81 -6.93
C GLN A 158 -31.11 -7.04 -7.65
N GLU A 159 -31.72 -7.48 -8.77
CA GLU A 159 -31.18 -8.57 -9.59
C GLU A 159 -29.84 -8.21 -10.25
N TRP A 160 -29.72 -7.00 -10.80
CA TRP A 160 -28.47 -6.46 -11.33
C TRP A 160 -27.39 -6.40 -10.26
N LYS A 161 -27.74 -5.92 -9.05
CA LYS A 161 -26.82 -5.82 -7.92
C LYS A 161 -26.29 -7.19 -7.51
N ALA A 162 -27.15 -8.20 -7.39
CA ALA A 162 -26.72 -9.57 -7.08
C ALA A 162 -25.73 -10.12 -8.12
N LYS A 163 -26.00 -9.89 -9.42
CA LYS A 163 -25.09 -10.29 -10.52
C LYS A 163 -23.75 -9.55 -10.49
N VAL A 164 -23.75 -8.26 -10.18
CA VAL A 164 -22.54 -7.45 -10.05
C VAL A 164 -21.71 -7.85 -8.84
N ASP A 165 -22.36 -8.10 -7.70
CA ASP A 165 -21.70 -8.57 -6.48
C ASP A 165 -21.10 -9.98 -6.69
N GLU A 166 -21.77 -10.88 -7.43
CA GLU A 166 -21.23 -12.20 -7.82
C GLU A 166 -19.98 -12.07 -8.71
N ILE A 167 -20.04 -11.24 -9.76
CA ILE A 167 -18.92 -10.99 -10.67
C ILE A 167 -17.73 -10.37 -9.92
N ALA A 168 -17.99 -9.41 -9.03
CA ALA A 168 -16.97 -8.77 -8.20
C ALA A 168 -16.32 -9.76 -7.22
N GLN A 169 -17.10 -10.65 -6.59
CA GLN A 169 -16.57 -11.70 -5.72
C GLN A 169 -15.71 -12.71 -6.49
N ARG A 170 -16.14 -13.12 -7.69
CA ARG A 170 -15.36 -14.02 -8.57
C ARG A 170 -14.04 -13.39 -8.99
N ALA A 171 -14.06 -12.11 -9.39
CA ALA A 171 -12.85 -11.36 -9.73
C ALA A 171 -11.91 -11.21 -8.54
N ALA A 172 -12.42 -10.83 -7.36
CA ALA A 172 -11.61 -10.70 -6.14
C ALA A 172 -10.99 -12.03 -5.69
N ALA A 173 -11.68 -13.16 -5.88
CA ALA A 173 -11.12 -14.48 -5.61
C ALA A 173 -9.98 -14.85 -6.59
N GLN A 174 -10.13 -14.53 -7.88
CA GLN A 174 -9.09 -14.72 -8.89
C GLN A 174 -7.87 -13.82 -8.65
N ASP A 175 -8.09 -12.57 -8.25
CA ASP A 175 -7.06 -11.63 -7.84
C ASP A 175 -6.27 -12.17 -6.63
N ALA A 176 -6.98 -12.62 -5.59
CA ALA A 176 -6.36 -13.20 -4.41
C ALA A 176 -5.53 -14.46 -4.73
N GLN A 177 -6.02 -15.34 -5.61
CA GLN A 177 -5.27 -16.52 -6.06
C GLN A 177 -4.02 -16.13 -6.87
N THR A 178 -4.12 -15.09 -7.70
CA THR A 178 -3.02 -14.56 -8.51
C THR A 178 -1.94 -13.92 -7.63
N VAL A 179 -2.35 -13.13 -6.63
CA VAL A 179 -1.46 -12.55 -5.61
C VAL A 179 -0.77 -13.64 -4.79
N ALA A 180 -1.52 -14.65 -4.29
CA ALA A 180 -0.95 -15.76 -3.52
C ALA A 180 0.09 -16.55 -4.34
N THR A 181 -0.23 -16.86 -5.60
CA THR A 181 0.66 -17.56 -6.53
C THR A 181 1.92 -16.74 -6.86
N PHE A 182 1.79 -15.42 -6.97
CA PHE A 182 2.94 -14.52 -7.11
C PHE A 182 3.82 -14.55 -5.86
N VAL A 183 3.23 -14.33 -4.66
CA VAL A 183 3.95 -14.31 -3.39
C VAL A 183 4.70 -15.61 -3.13
N GLU A 184 4.11 -16.77 -3.41
CA GLU A 184 4.77 -18.07 -3.29
C GLU A 184 6.03 -18.18 -4.17
N ARG A 185 5.92 -17.81 -5.45
CA ARG A 185 7.06 -17.82 -6.40
C ARG A 185 8.15 -16.82 -5.99
N THR A 186 7.77 -15.62 -5.59
CA THR A 186 8.71 -14.58 -5.14
C THR A 186 9.41 -15.00 -3.84
N GLN A 187 8.70 -15.59 -2.89
CA GLN A 187 9.32 -16.19 -1.70
C GLN A 187 10.29 -17.32 -2.05
N ALA A 188 9.95 -18.20 -3.00
CA ALA A 188 10.84 -19.28 -3.43
C ALA A 188 12.12 -18.72 -4.07
N ALA A 189 12.03 -17.71 -4.93
CA ALA A 189 13.18 -17.03 -5.52
C ALA A 189 14.07 -16.38 -4.44
N ILE A 190 13.48 -15.66 -3.49
CA ILE A 190 14.22 -15.03 -2.37
C ILE A 190 14.92 -16.06 -1.49
N ARG A 191 14.28 -17.20 -1.17
CA ARG A 191 14.91 -18.29 -0.42
C ARG A 191 16.03 -18.98 -1.21
N GLY A 192 15.91 -19.02 -2.54
CA GLY A 192 16.94 -19.54 -3.45
C GLY A 192 18.11 -18.59 -3.71
N ALA A 193 18.03 -17.32 -3.29
CA ALA A 193 19.00 -16.27 -3.63
C ALA A 193 20.40 -16.43 -3.02
N ALA A 194 20.59 -17.36 -2.08
CA ALA A 194 21.86 -17.85 -1.54
C ALA A 194 22.98 -16.78 -1.40
N PRO A 195 23.04 -16.02 -0.27
CA PRO A 195 23.95 -14.89 -0.15
C PRO A 195 25.42 -15.30 -0.19
N VAL A 196 26.14 -14.78 -1.20
CA VAL A 196 27.61 -14.85 -1.32
C VAL A 196 28.19 -13.63 -0.63
N GLN A 197 29.14 -13.81 0.31
CA GLN A 197 29.82 -12.68 0.95
C GLN A 197 30.66 -11.90 -0.08
N ASP A 198 30.56 -10.57 -0.04
CA ASP A 198 31.44 -9.68 -0.80
C ASP A 198 32.62 -9.22 0.08
N PRO A 199 33.87 -9.64 -0.18
CA PRO A 199 35.02 -9.24 0.62
C PRO A 199 35.56 -7.83 0.32
N VAL A 200 34.96 -7.07 -0.62
CA VAL A 200 35.54 -5.81 -1.13
C VAL A 200 34.95 -4.56 -0.47
N GLY A 201 33.64 -4.49 -0.22
CA GLY A 201 32.98 -3.32 0.41
C GLY A 201 31.55 -3.08 -0.10
N THR A 202 30.98 -1.91 0.18
CA THR A 202 29.62 -1.50 -0.22
C THR A 202 29.60 -0.27 -1.15
N ASP A 203 28.99 -0.41 -2.32
CA ASP A 203 28.45 0.71 -3.11
C ASP A 203 26.96 0.86 -2.83
N ILE A 204 26.61 1.43 -1.67
CA ILE A 204 25.21 1.73 -1.34
C ILE A 204 24.58 2.73 -2.33
N TYR A 205 25.36 3.63 -2.95
CA TYR A 205 24.86 4.57 -3.94
C TYR A 205 24.51 3.89 -5.27
N GLY A 206 25.29 2.89 -5.70
CA GLY A 206 24.97 2.01 -6.82
C GLY A 206 23.68 1.23 -6.59
N GLY A 207 23.47 0.69 -5.39
CA GLY A 207 22.23 -0.03 -5.05
C GLY A 207 21.00 0.89 -5.03
N LEU A 208 21.16 2.10 -4.50
CA LEU A 208 20.15 3.16 -4.58
C LEU A 208 19.93 3.65 -6.03
N ALA A 209 20.95 3.59 -6.90
CA ALA A 209 20.82 3.94 -8.31
C ALA A 209 20.03 2.89 -9.11
N VAL A 210 20.20 1.59 -8.82
CA VAL A 210 19.31 0.54 -9.33
C VAL A 210 17.88 0.79 -8.86
N ALA A 211 17.67 1.10 -7.57
CA ALA A 211 16.34 1.39 -7.04
C ALA A 211 15.68 2.61 -7.72
N GLY A 212 16.38 3.74 -7.80
CA GLY A 212 15.88 4.95 -8.46
C GLY A 212 15.59 4.74 -9.95
N GLY A 213 16.43 3.98 -10.66
CA GLY A 213 16.18 3.59 -12.05
C GLY A 213 14.91 2.75 -12.22
N VAL A 214 14.68 1.78 -11.32
CA VAL A 214 13.45 0.97 -11.32
C VAL A 214 12.22 1.83 -10.98
N PHE A 215 12.31 2.72 -9.97
CA PHE A 215 11.21 3.59 -9.58
C PHE A 215 10.86 4.62 -10.67
N GLY A 216 11.85 5.25 -11.30
CA GLY A 216 11.64 6.15 -12.44
C GLY A 216 11.01 5.46 -13.66
N ALA A 217 11.27 4.17 -13.87
CA ALA A 217 10.66 3.37 -14.93
C ALA A 217 9.24 2.83 -14.60
N ASN A 218 8.81 2.85 -13.33
CA ASN A 218 7.55 2.24 -12.88
C ASN A 218 6.61 3.30 -12.25
N PRO A 219 5.64 3.87 -13.00
CA PRO A 219 4.72 4.86 -12.43
C PRO A 219 3.82 4.23 -11.35
N GLY A 220 3.69 4.91 -10.21
CA GLY A 220 2.92 4.43 -9.07
C GLY A 220 3.37 5.07 -7.76
N LYS A 221 3.24 4.32 -6.66
CA LYS A 221 3.93 4.63 -5.40
C LYS A 221 5.14 3.72 -5.23
N HIS A 222 6.16 4.23 -4.58
CA HIS A 222 7.44 3.52 -4.39
C HIS A 222 7.70 3.29 -2.91
N LYS A 223 8.19 2.10 -2.60
CA LYS A 223 8.45 1.64 -1.24
C LYS A 223 9.77 0.89 -1.22
N LEU A 224 10.74 1.36 -0.44
CA LEU A 224 12.10 0.83 -0.39
C LEU A 224 12.39 0.29 1.01
N VAL A 225 12.85 -0.95 1.09
CA VAL A 225 13.42 -1.50 2.33
C VAL A 225 14.90 -1.75 2.11
N LEU A 226 15.73 -1.15 2.97
CA LEU A 226 17.18 -1.29 3.01
C LEU A 226 17.57 -2.12 4.23
N PHE A 227 18.43 -3.12 4.05
CA PHE A 227 19.10 -3.84 5.13
C PHE A 227 20.61 -3.65 4.98
N SER A 228 21.24 -2.85 5.84
CA SER A 228 22.68 -2.56 5.85
C SER A 228 23.12 -2.07 7.23
N ASP A 229 24.40 -2.24 7.57
CA ASP A 229 24.99 -1.64 8.78
C ASP A 229 25.18 -0.11 8.66
N MET A 230 25.05 0.40 7.43
CA MET A 230 25.17 1.82 7.05
C MET A 230 26.54 2.47 7.34
N THR A 231 27.60 1.72 7.62
CA THR A 231 28.91 2.25 8.04
C THR A 231 29.86 2.55 6.89
N ASP A 232 29.66 1.91 5.73
CA ASP A 232 30.58 1.95 4.60
C ASP A 232 29.98 2.69 3.37
N THR A 233 30.86 3.29 2.57
CA THR A 233 30.52 4.22 1.48
C THR A 233 31.59 4.23 0.38
N VAL A 234 31.64 3.19 -0.46
CA VAL A 234 32.60 3.11 -1.58
C VAL A 234 31.87 2.92 -2.91
N GLY A 235 31.46 4.03 -3.52
CA GLY A 235 31.04 4.04 -4.91
C GLY A 235 30.37 5.33 -5.38
N ASN A 236 30.56 5.61 -6.67
CA ASN A 236 29.92 6.57 -7.58
C ASN A 236 29.28 7.88 -7.04
N PRO A 237 29.57 9.05 -7.64
CA PRO A 237 28.87 10.32 -7.35
C PRO A 237 27.43 10.39 -7.93
N VAL A 238 26.84 9.25 -8.30
CA VAL A 238 25.50 9.16 -8.87
C VAL A 238 24.48 9.47 -7.78
N ARG A 239 23.70 10.54 -7.99
CA ARG A 239 22.58 10.93 -7.12
C ARG A 239 21.27 10.48 -7.77
N PRO A 240 20.75 9.29 -7.45
CA PRO A 240 19.46 8.85 -7.98
C PRO A 240 18.31 9.67 -7.42
N ASP A 241 17.24 9.78 -8.20
CA ASP A 241 15.93 10.20 -7.71
C ASP A 241 15.18 8.97 -7.20
N LEU A 242 14.83 8.95 -5.92
CA LEU A 242 14.01 7.90 -5.30
C LEU A 242 12.50 8.19 -5.41
N ALA A 243 12.11 9.20 -6.19
CA ALA A 243 10.74 9.48 -6.65
C ALA A 243 9.68 9.57 -5.53
N GLN A 244 10.05 10.17 -4.39
CA GLN A 244 9.23 10.24 -3.18
C GLN A 244 8.87 8.87 -2.58
N SER A 245 9.78 7.89 -2.70
CA SER A 245 9.68 6.60 -2.01
C SER A 245 9.48 6.74 -0.50
N ASP A 246 8.64 5.88 0.06
CA ASP A 246 8.68 5.57 1.49
C ASP A 246 9.89 4.66 1.77
N VAL A 247 10.74 5.00 2.73
CA VAL A 247 11.99 4.23 3.02
C VAL A 247 11.95 3.64 4.42
N VAL A 248 12.27 2.35 4.53
CA VAL A 248 12.45 1.64 5.80
C VAL A 248 13.86 1.04 5.85
N VAL A 249 14.64 1.35 6.88
CA VAL A 249 15.97 0.77 7.09
C VAL A 249 15.88 -0.27 8.20
N GLY A 250 15.97 -1.55 7.84
CA GLY A 250 15.89 -2.70 8.75
C GLY A 250 17.25 -3.30 9.11
N LEU A 251 17.28 -4.08 10.19
CA LEU A 251 18.48 -4.66 10.80
C LEU A 251 19.54 -3.61 11.19
N TYR A 252 19.10 -2.36 11.40
CA TYR A 252 19.96 -1.24 11.78
C TYR A 252 20.75 -1.58 13.04
N HIS A 253 22.08 -1.48 12.94
CA HIS A 253 22.97 -1.91 14.02
C HIS A 253 24.20 -1.00 14.14
N ARG A 254 24.27 -0.25 15.24
CA ARG A 254 25.51 0.35 15.76
C ARG A 254 25.44 0.29 17.28
N ASP A 255 26.43 -0.33 17.90
CA ASP A 255 26.48 -0.62 19.34
C ASP A 255 26.62 0.64 20.21
N ASP A 256 27.14 1.74 19.65
CA ASP A 256 27.34 3.02 20.35
C ASP A 256 26.19 4.02 20.06
N PRO A 257 25.43 4.48 21.08
CA PRO A 257 24.36 5.46 20.93
C PRO A 257 24.81 6.83 20.35
N SER A 258 26.08 7.21 20.50
CA SER A 258 26.61 8.45 19.93
C SER A 258 26.82 8.36 18.42
N ASP A 259 27.21 7.20 17.91
CA ASP A 259 27.32 6.92 16.47
C ASP A 259 25.96 6.75 15.80
N GLN A 260 24.98 6.14 16.49
CA GLN A 260 23.58 6.12 16.04
C GLN A 260 23.10 7.54 15.73
N GLY A 261 23.28 8.46 16.69
CA GLY A 261 22.86 9.85 16.58
C GLY A 261 23.55 10.65 15.48
N ARG A 262 24.71 10.25 14.96
CA ARG A 262 25.33 10.91 13.79
C ARG A 262 24.93 10.21 12.50
N GLY A 263 25.19 8.90 12.39
CA GLY A 263 24.93 8.13 11.18
C GLY A 263 23.46 8.18 10.74
N GLN A 264 22.50 8.19 11.68
CA GLN A 264 21.09 8.36 11.32
C GLN A 264 20.82 9.71 10.62
N ARG A 265 21.35 10.82 11.13
CA ARG A 265 21.14 12.16 10.55
C ARG A 265 21.83 12.34 9.20
N ASP A 266 22.99 11.71 9.02
CA ASP A 266 23.67 11.70 7.73
C ASP A 266 22.83 10.93 6.70
N TRP A 267 22.24 9.79 7.08
CA TRP A 267 21.34 9.01 6.21
C TRP A 267 19.97 9.67 5.96
N GLU A 268 19.36 10.30 6.96
CA GLU A 268 18.17 11.16 6.79
C GLU A 268 18.43 12.28 5.79
N THR A 269 19.62 12.89 5.85
CA THR A 269 20.06 13.91 4.92
C THR A 269 20.26 13.34 3.52
N THR A 270 20.95 12.20 3.38
CA THR A 270 21.13 11.49 2.11
C THR A 270 19.78 11.18 1.47
N PHE A 271 18.89 10.45 2.15
CA PHE A 271 17.56 10.10 1.61
C PHE A 271 16.75 11.34 1.22
N LYS A 272 16.78 12.41 2.00
CA LYS A 272 16.15 13.69 1.66
C LYS A 272 16.76 14.35 0.42
N THR A 273 18.07 14.29 0.22
CA THR A 273 18.72 14.79 -1.02
C THR A 273 18.49 13.91 -2.24
N LEU A 274 18.15 12.63 -2.04
CA LEU A 274 17.74 11.68 -3.08
C LEU A 274 16.21 11.67 -3.29
N ASN A 275 15.49 12.71 -2.83
CA ASN A 275 14.05 12.88 -2.99
C ASN A 275 13.20 11.71 -2.43
N ALA A 276 13.68 11.00 -1.41
CA ALA A 276 12.85 10.09 -0.63
C ALA A 276 12.06 10.83 0.47
N ARG A 277 10.99 10.19 0.95
CA ARG A 277 10.28 10.61 2.17
C ARG A 277 11.09 10.25 3.41
N THR A 278 10.70 10.79 4.57
CA THR A 278 11.36 10.56 5.86
C THR A 278 11.58 9.06 6.10
N PRO A 279 12.84 8.59 6.20
CA PRO A 279 13.13 7.18 6.41
C PRO A 279 12.77 6.75 7.85
N VAL A 280 12.34 5.49 8.01
CA VAL A 280 12.13 4.87 9.33
C VAL A 280 13.23 3.86 9.59
N PHE A 281 14.00 4.05 10.66
CA PHE A 281 15.07 3.15 11.08
C PHE A 281 14.55 2.16 12.13
N LEU A 282 14.66 0.86 11.85
CA LEU A 282 14.27 -0.23 12.74
C LEU A 282 15.55 -0.92 13.26
N PRO A 283 15.86 -0.84 14.57
CA PRO A 283 17.03 -1.53 15.12
C PRO A 283 16.89 -3.05 14.97
N TRP A 284 18.02 -3.76 15.00
CA TRP A 284 18.08 -5.23 14.88
C TRP A 284 16.97 -5.97 15.64
N ALA A 285 16.85 -5.73 16.95
CA ALA A 285 15.88 -6.39 17.82
C ALA A 285 14.40 -6.03 17.54
N ALA A 286 14.12 -4.96 16.79
CA ALA A 286 12.78 -4.55 16.39
C ALA A 286 12.46 -4.88 14.92
N THR A 287 13.44 -5.36 14.14
CA THR A 287 13.25 -5.65 12.72
C THR A 287 12.57 -7.00 12.54
N THR A 288 11.25 -6.96 12.46
CA THR A 288 10.41 -8.12 12.13
C THR A 288 9.64 -7.88 10.85
N ALA A 289 9.16 -8.95 10.22
CA ALA A 289 8.28 -8.85 9.06
C ALA A 289 7.02 -8.01 9.34
N ASP A 290 6.46 -8.13 10.54
CA ASP A 290 5.31 -7.33 10.97
C ASP A 290 5.66 -5.84 11.08
N LYS A 291 6.83 -5.50 11.63
CA LYS A 291 7.25 -4.09 11.74
C LYS A 291 7.62 -3.46 10.39
N ILE A 292 8.25 -4.18 9.48
CA ILE A 292 8.45 -3.70 8.10
C ILE A 292 7.10 -3.46 7.42
N VAL A 293 6.16 -4.41 7.52
CA VAL A 293 4.82 -4.29 6.93
C VAL A 293 3.99 -3.17 7.57
N GLU A 294 4.15 -2.92 8.87
CA GLU A 294 3.56 -1.77 9.58
C GLU A 294 4.05 -0.45 8.99
N GLN A 295 5.37 -0.24 8.89
CA GLN A 295 5.94 0.99 8.35
C GLN A 295 5.61 1.19 6.86
N LEU A 296 5.64 0.11 6.07
CA LEU A 296 5.26 0.16 4.65
C LEU A 296 3.77 0.47 4.43
N LYS A 297 2.89 0.17 5.40
CA LYS A 297 1.46 0.51 5.36
C LYS A 297 1.14 1.89 5.95
N ALA A 298 1.94 2.39 6.90
CA ALA A 298 1.67 3.64 7.62
C ALA A 298 1.58 4.88 6.70
N THR A 299 2.30 4.87 5.58
CA THR A 299 2.30 5.93 4.55
C THR A 299 1.19 5.81 3.50
N GLY A 300 0.32 4.79 3.64
CA GLY A 300 -0.83 4.54 2.79
C GLY A 300 -0.54 3.76 1.50
N ARG A 301 -1.65 3.41 0.84
CA ARG A 301 -1.72 2.98 -0.57
C ARG A 301 -2.19 4.15 -1.44
#